data_AF-Q93UL7-F1
#
_entry.id   AF-Q93UL7-F1
#
_cell.length_a   1.000
_cell.length_b   1.000
_cell.length_c   1.000
_cell.angle_alpha   90.00
_cell.angle_beta   90.00
_cell.angle_gamma   90.00
#
_symmetry.space_group_name_H-M   'P 1'
#
loop_
_entity.id
_entity.type
_entity.pdbx_description
1 polymer ?
#
loop_
_entity_poly.entity_id
_entity_poly.type
_entity_poly.pdbx_seq_one_letter_code
_entity_poly.pdbx_strand_id
1 'polypeptide(L)' 'TPEDGKVSLVAAFSEGIYKGKKVQAGKFIGGIAKLCGGGGGGRPNLAQAGGRDASKLPEALHTAKQQLRETLG' A
#
# COMPACT_ATOMS: atom_id res chain seq x y z
N THR A 1 11.54 -7.86 17.14
CA THR A 1 12.31 -7.27 16.03
C THR A 1 11.58 -7.58 14.74
N PRO A 2 11.51 -6.68 13.74
CA PRO A 2 11.01 -7.10 12.44
C PRO A 2 11.92 -8.24 11.98
N GLU A 3 11.35 -9.41 11.71
CA GLU A 3 12.12 -10.55 11.22
C GLU A 3 12.84 -10.12 9.94
N ASP A 4 14.16 -10.25 9.93
CA ASP A 4 15.06 -9.88 8.84
C ASP A 4 14.47 -10.38 7.51
N GLY A 5 14.15 -9.46 6.60
CA GLY A 5 13.54 -9.75 5.30
C GLY A 5 12.04 -9.46 5.15
N LYS A 6 11.30 -9.15 6.23
CA LYS A 6 9.88 -8.76 6.12
C LYS A 6 9.69 -7.24 6.01
N VAL A 7 8.64 -6.83 5.30
CA VAL A 7 8.23 -5.42 5.19
C VAL A 7 6.86 -5.19 5.81
N SER A 8 6.69 -4.00 6.38
CA SER A 8 5.41 -3.52 6.90
C SER A 8 5.07 -2.21 6.18
N LEU A 9 3.85 -2.11 5.69
CA LEU A 9 3.35 -1.04 4.85
C LEU A 9 2.06 -0.50 5.46
N VAL A 10 1.91 0.82 5.50
CA VAL A 10 0.70 1.50 5.98
C VAL A 10 0.30 2.56 4.97
N ALA A 11 -1.00 2.63 4.66
CA ALA A 11 -1.58 3.68 3.84
C ALA A 11 -2.67 4.41 4.61
N ALA A 12 -2.61 5.75 4.61
CA ALA A 12 -3.60 6.62 5.18
C ALA A 12 -4.08 7.62 4.11
N PHE A 13 -5.39 7.64 3.84
CA PHE A 13 -6.03 8.52 2.88
C PHE A 13 -7.00 9.47 3.58
N SER A 14 -6.98 10.74 3.19
CA SER A 14 -7.94 11.74 3.66
C SER A 14 -9.33 11.50 3.07
N GLU A 15 -10.36 12.10 3.68
CA GLU A 15 -11.75 11.92 3.26
C GLU A 15 -12.00 12.32 1.81
N GLY A 16 -11.32 13.37 1.32
CA GLY A 16 -11.41 13.79 -0.08
C GLY A 16 -10.97 12.71 -1.07
N ILE A 17 -10.03 11.84 -0.68
CA ILE A 17 -9.54 10.76 -1.54
C ILE A 17 -10.48 9.55 -1.51
N TYR A 18 -10.78 9.03 -0.32
CA TYR A 18 -11.54 7.78 -0.23
C TYR A 18 -13.06 7.99 -0.39
N LYS A 19 -13.61 9.17 -0.06
CA LYS A 19 -15.02 9.51 -0.35
C LYS A 19 -15.17 10.15 -1.73
N GLY A 20 -14.29 11.09 -2.08
CA GLY A 20 -14.38 11.84 -3.33
C GLY A 20 -13.95 11.03 -4.56
N LYS A 21 -12.72 10.50 -4.55
CA LYS A 21 -12.18 9.69 -5.65
C LYS A 21 -12.46 8.18 -5.51
N LYS A 22 -13.16 7.77 -4.45
CA LYS A 22 -13.50 6.37 -4.12
C LYS A 22 -12.29 5.43 -4.05
N VAL A 23 -11.10 5.98 -3.76
CA VAL A 23 -9.86 5.21 -3.64
C VAL A 23 -9.74 4.66 -2.23
N GLN A 24 -9.72 3.34 -2.08
CA GLN A 24 -9.66 2.71 -0.76
C GLN A 24 -8.22 2.36 -0.38
N ALA A 25 -7.77 2.84 0.78
CA ALA A 25 -6.43 2.57 1.30
C ALA A 25 -6.12 1.07 1.40
N GLY A 26 -7.09 0.28 1.87
CA GLY A 26 -6.96 -1.19 1.97
C GLY A 26 -6.70 -1.88 0.63
N LYS A 27 -7.49 -1.52 -0.40
CA LYS A 27 -7.32 -2.11 -1.73
C LYS A 27 -6.01 -1.69 -2.38
N PHE A 28 -5.62 -0.43 -2.19
CA PHE A 28 -4.36 0.11 -2.70
C PHE A 28 -3.15 -0.58 -2.06
N ILE A 29 -3.02 -0.52 -0.73
CA ILE A 29 -1.82 -1.03 -0.05
C ILE A 29 -1.71 -2.56 -0.13
N GLY A 30 -2.85 -3.27 -0.19
CA GLY A 30 -2.88 -4.70 -0.44
C GLY A 30 -2.35 -5.08 -1.82
N GLY A 31 -2.57 -4.25 -2.85
CA GLY A 31 -1.98 -4.44 -4.18
C GLY A 31 -0.47 -4.24 -4.18
N ILE A 32 0.01 -3.20 -3.49
CA ILE A 32 1.45 -2.91 -3.37
C ILE A 32 2.17 -4.02 -2.59
N ALA A 33 1.59 -4.52 -1.50
CA ALA A 33 2.20 -5.56 -0.68
C ALA A 33 2.38 -6.91 -1.41
N LYS A 34 1.58 -7.19 -2.44
CA LYS A 34 1.76 -8.39 -3.29
C LYS A 34 3.09 -8.38 -4.04
N LEU A 35 3.61 -7.21 -4.40
CA LEU A 35 4.92 -7.06 -5.04
C LEU A 35 6.05 -7.50 -4.10
N CYS A 36 5.86 -7.33 -2.79
CA CYS A 36 6.76 -7.82 -1.75
C CYS A 36 6.41 -9.22 -1.25
N GLY A 37 5.64 -10.01 -2.01
CA GLY A 37 5.26 -11.38 -1.66
C GLY A 37 4.33 -11.49 -0.45
N GLY A 38 3.53 -10.47 -0.17
CA GLY A 38 2.56 -10.50 0.92
C GLY A 38 1.21 -9.93 0.56
N GLY A 39 0.57 -9.28 1.53
CA GLY A 39 -0.81 -8.82 1.41
C GLY A 39 -1.27 -8.07 2.65
N GLY A 40 -2.49 -7.54 2.59
CA GLY A 40 -3.07 -6.79 3.68
C GLY A 40 -4.38 -6.12 3.30
N GLY A 41 -4.85 -5.27 4.20
CA GLY A 41 -6.13 -4.61 4.08
C GLY A 41 -6.42 -3.72 5.28
N GLY A 42 -7.65 -3.25 5.36
CA GLY A 42 -8.07 -2.35 6.42
C GLY A 42 -9.23 -1.48 5.97
N ARG A 43 -9.38 -0.35 6.63
CA ARG A 43 -10.46 0.60 6.34
C ARG A 43 -10.15 1.41 5.08
N PRO A 44 -11.17 2.00 4.42
CA PRO A 44 -10.96 2.85 3.25
C PRO A 44 -10.02 4.05 3.49
N ASN A 45 -9.96 4.55 4.73
CA ASN A 45 -9.13 5.67 5.14
C ASN A 45 -7.77 5.25 5.72
N LEU A 46 -7.66 4.06 6.31
CA LEU A 46 -6.43 3.59 6.95
C LEU A 46 -6.31 2.07 6.81
N ALA A 47 -5.20 1.61 6.26
CA ALA A 47 -4.95 0.20 6.07
C ALA A 47 -3.48 -0.17 6.27
N GLN A 48 -3.26 -1.44 6.57
CA GLN A 48 -1.93 -2.00 6.80
C GLN A 48 -1.75 -3.27 5.96
N ALA A 49 -0.52 -3.47 5.50
CA ALA A 49 -0.12 -4.69 4.81
C ALA A 49 1.30 -5.10 5.19
N GLY A 50 1.61 -6.37 4.97
CA GLY A 50 2.93 -6.94 5.19
C GLY A 50 3.44 -7.65 3.94
N GLY A 51 4.76 -7.75 3.83
CA GLY A 51 5.45 -8.48 2.76
C GLY A 51 6.58 -9.34 3.34
N ARG A 52 6.96 -10.37 2.60
CA ARG A 52 8.00 -11.35 2.98
C ARG A 52 9.33 -11.11 2.27
N ASP A 53 9.36 -10.22 1.28
CA ASP A 53 10.55 -9.89 0.51
C ASP A 53 10.82 -8.38 0.57
N ALA A 54 11.75 -7.99 1.46
CA ALA A 54 12.20 -6.61 1.59
C ALA A 54 13.01 -6.10 0.38
N SER A 55 13.61 -6.99 -0.40
CA SER A 55 14.38 -6.63 -1.61
C SER A 55 13.49 -5.99 -2.68
N LYS A 56 12.19 -6.31 -2.66
CA LYS A 56 11.17 -5.77 -3.54
C LYS A 56 10.57 -4.44 -3.10
N LEU A 57 10.94 -3.94 -1.91
CA LEU A 57 10.41 -2.68 -1.38
C LEU A 57 10.64 -1.46 -2.31
N PRO A 58 11.81 -1.28 -2.95
CA PRO A 58 12.01 -0.15 -3.87
C PRO A 58 11.05 -0.18 -5.08
N GLU A 59 10.86 -1.36 -5.67
CA GLU A 59 9.92 -1.59 -6.78
C GLU A 59 8.46 -1.33 -6.35
N ALA A 60 8.09 -1.80 -5.16
CA ALA A 60 6.77 -1.60 -4.59
C ALA A 60 6.48 -0.11 -4.33
N LEU A 61 7.45 0.63 -3.78
CA LEU A 61 7.31 2.08 -3.55
C LEU A 61 7.25 2.88 -4.87
N HIS A 62 8.04 2.48 -5.87
CA HIS A 62 7.96 3.09 -7.20
C HIS A 62 6.57 2.89 -7.81
N THR A 63 6.06 1.66 -7.78
CA THR A 63 4.72 1.31 -8.29
C THR A 63 3.62 2.04 -7.52
N ALA A 64 3.73 2.12 -6.20
CA ALA A 64 2.80 2.87 -5.35
C ALA A 64 2.74 4.35 -5.76
N LYS A 65 3.90 4.97 -6.01
CA LYS A 65 3.98 6.36 -6.47
C LYS A 65 3.33 6.55 -7.84
N GLN A 66 3.57 5.66 -8.81
CA GLN A 66 2.95 5.73 -10.14
C GLN A 66 1.42 5.64 -10.03
N GLN A 67 0.91 4.61 -9.35
CA GLN A 67 -0.53 4.40 -9.17
C GLN A 67 -1.21 5.58 -8.48
N LEU A 68 -0.57 6.17 -7.46
CA LEU A 68 -1.10 7.36 -6.80
C LEU A 68 -1.13 8.55 -7.74
N ARG A 69 -0.11 8.79 -8.57
CA ARG A 69 -0.12 9.88 -9.57
C ARG A 69 -1.21 9.67 -10.61
N GLU A 70 -1.37 8.47 -11.13
CA GLU A 70 -2.41 8.15 -12.12
C GLU A 70 -3.82 8.32 -11.53
N THR A 71 -4.01 7.91 -10.27
CA THR A 71 -5.31 7.98 -9.61
C THR A 71 -5.64 9.39 -9.10
N LEU A 72 -4.65 10.12 -8.62
CA LEU A 72 -4.82 11.43 -8.02
C LEU A 72 -4.71 12.58 -9.04
N GLY A 73 -4.16 12.36 -10.23
CA GLY A 73 -3.92 13.40 -11.22
C GLY A 73 -2.98 14.48 -10.68
#